data_AF-A0A443I6Z6-F1
#
_entry.id   AF-A0A443I6Z6-F1
#
_cell.length_a   1.000
_cell.length_b   1.000
_cell.length_c   1.000
_cell.angle_alpha   90.00
_cell.angle_beta   90.00
_cell.angle_gamma   90.00
#
_symmetry.space_group_name_H-M   'P 1'
#
loop_
_entity.id
_entity.type
_entity.pdbx_description
1 polymer ?
#
loop_
_entity_poly.entity_id
_entity_poly.type
_entity_poly.pdbx_seq_one_letter_code
_entity_poly.pdbx_strand_id
1 'polypeptide(L)'
;MQARNKFYNAHETSAVDDFAVALLCGEAEFKLYAGIISIDNNRIRFSVKDWKSILALKILGSKVREILSGTFKNPQKPLSHRQQEWMNILQQMFTDAYTSQINRKGP
;
A
#
# COMPACT_ATOMS: atom_id res chain seq x y z
N MET A 1 15.86 -16.83 -27.40
CA MET A 1 14.65 -17.67 -27.23
C MET A 1 13.67 -16.93 -26.31
N GLN A 2 12.73 -16.16 -26.86
CA GLN A 2 11.55 -15.73 -26.12
C GLN A 2 10.40 -16.60 -26.61
N ALA A 3 9.97 -17.56 -25.79
CA ALA A 3 8.70 -18.22 -25.99
C ALA A 3 7.62 -17.17 -25.73
N ARG A 4 7.14 -16.52 -26.79
CA ARG A 4 6.01 -15.60 -26.74
C ARG A 4 4.76 -16.46 -26.52
N ASN A 5 4.46 -16.76 -25.25
CA ASN A 5 3.27 -17.51 -24.90
C ASN A 5 2.06 -16.72 -25.39
N LYS A 6 1.35 -17.28 -26.38
CA LYS A 6 0.27 -16.62 -27.11
C LYS A 6 -0.95 -16.31 -26.24
N PHE A 7 -0.99 -16.88 -25.03
CA PHE A 7 -2.09 -16.76 -24.07
C PHE A 7 -1.56 -16.44 -22.67
N TYR A 8 -0.99 -15.25 -22.47
CA TYR A 8 -0.67 -14.75 -21.13
C TYR A 8 -1.93 -14.14 -20.50
N ASN A 9 -2.81 -15.02 -20.02
CA ASN A 9 -4.05 -14.64 -19.37
C ASN A 9 -3.84 -14.68 -17.85
N ALA A 10 -4.29 -13.65 -17.14
CA ALA A 10 -4.38 -13.70 -15.69
C ALA A 10 -5.55 -14.63 -15.29
N HIS A 11 -5.27 -15.62 -14.45
CA HIS A 11 -6.30 -16.59 -14.01
C HIS A 11 -7.35 -15.96 -13.10
N GLU A 12 -6.95 -14.97 -12.30
CA GLU A 12 -7.82 -14.19 -11.43
C GLU A 12 -7.25 -12.79 -11.28
N THR A 13 -8.13 -11.79 -11.27
CA THR A 13 -7.76 -10.39 -11.02
C THR A 13 -8.82 -9.74 -10.14
N SER A 14 -8.39 -8.85 -9.25
CA SER A 14 -9.28 -8.03 -8.45
C SER A 14 -8.82 -6.58 -8.53
N ALA A 15 -9.77 -5.65 -8.48
CA ALA A 15 -9.45 -4.23 -8.39
C ALA A 15 -8.88 -3.93 -6.99
N VAL A 16 -7.83 -3.13 -6.95
CA VAL A 16 -7.13 -2.75 -5.71
C VAL A 16 -6.86 -1.25 -5.75
N ASP A 17 -6.92 -0.59 -4.60
CA ASP A 17 -6.55 0.82 -4.47
C ASP A 17 -5.05 1.05 -4.67
N ASP A 18 -4.71 2.14 -5.37
CA ASP A 18 -3.32 2.56 -5.66
C ASP A 18 -2.44 2.63 -4.40
N PHE A 19 -2.98 3.18 -3.31
CA PHE A 19 -2.22 3.33 -2.06
C PHE A 19 -1.95 1.99 -1.37
N ALA A 20 -2.82 0.98 -1.55
CA ALA A 20 -2.60 -0.35 -1.01
C ALA A 20 -1.39 -1.01 -1.67
N VAL A 21 -1.29 -0.87 -3.00
CA VAL A 21 -0.13 -1.30 -3.78
C VAL A 21 1.12 -0.52 -3.34
N ALA A 22 1.03 0.80 -3.21
CA ALA A 22 2.15 1.66 -2.79
C ALA A 22 2.71 1.33 -1.39
N LEU A 23 1.86 0.95 -0.44
CA LEU A 23 2.27 0.69 0.94
C LEU A 23 2.74 -0.76 1.16
N LEU A 24 2.00 -1.72 0.62
CA LEU A 24 2.14 -3.14 0.99
C LEU A 24 2.98 -3.94 0.00
N CYS A 25 3.10 -3.49 -1.25
CA CYS A 25 3.79 -4.26 -2.29
C CYS A 25 5.25 -3.80 -2.47
N GLY A 26 6.13 -4.78 -2.67
CA GLY A 26 7.50 -4.59 -3.15
C GLY A 26 8.38 -3.62 -2.36
N GLU A 27 9.44 -3.20 -3.03
CA GLU A 27 10.38 -2.19 -2.53
C GLU A 27 9.99 -0.81 -3.05
N ALA A 28 9.31 -0.04 -2.19
CA ALA A 28 8.86 1.31 -2.52
C ALA A 28 9.96 2.35 -2.23
N GLU A 29 10.35 3.09 -3.26
CA GLU A 29 11.25 4.24 -3.20
C GLU A 29 10.41 5.54 -3.20
N PHE A 30 10.51 6.32 -2.13
CA PHE A 30 9.77 7.56 -1.94
C PHE A 30 10.62 8.77 -2.32
N LYS A 31 10.37 9.36 -3.50
CA LYS A 31 11.05 10.55 -4.03
C LYS A 31 10.29 11.82 -3.62
N LEU A 32 10.52 12.27 -2.39
CA LEU A 32 9.80 13.39 -1.75
C LEU A 32 9.77 14.67 -2.61
N TYR A 33 10.92 15.10 -3.15
CA TYR A 33 11.00 16.32 -3.97
C TYR A 33 10.26 16.21 -5.31
N ALA A 34 10.25 15.01 -5.89
CA ALA A 34 9.62 14.76 -7.18
C ALA A 34 8.12 14.48 -7.06
N GLY A 35 7.60 14.25 -5.84
CA GLY A 35 6.21 13.87 -5.65
C GLY A 35 5.91 12.41 -6.04
N ILE A 36 6.91 11.55 -6.18
CA ILE A 36 6.77 10.23 -6.81
C ILE A 36 7.07 9.10 -5.82
N ILE A 37 6.26 8.05 -5.87
CA ILE A 37 6.55 6.75 -5.25
C ILE A 37 6.78 5.74 -6.38
N SER A 38 7.95 5.09 -6.40
CA SER A 38 8.27 4.07 -7.39
C SER A 38 8.47 2.70 -6.74
N ILE A 39 7.97 1.65 -7.36
CA ILE A 39 8.13 0.26 -6.90
C ILE A 39 8.92 -0.54 -7.95
N ASP A 40 9.73 -1.49 -7.47
CA ASP A 40 10.47 -2.48 -8.27
C ASP A 40 11.30 -1.86 -9.39
N ASN A 41 12.23 -0.98 -9.02
CA ASN A 41 13.10 -0.26 -9.96
C ASN A 41 12.31 0.49 -11.05
N ASN A 42 11.33 1.30 -10.62
CA ASN A 42 10.54 2.18 -11.48
C ASN A 42 9.55 1.47 -12.43
N ARG A 43 9.15 0.23 -12.13
CA ARG A 43 8.12 -0.50 -12.88
C ARG A 43 6.72 0.06 -12.64
N ILE A 44 6.42 0.40 -11.39
CA ILE A 44 5.15 1.03 -11.01
C ILE A 44 5.48 2.41 -10.43
N ARG A 45 4.72 3.43 -10.83
CA ARG A 45 4.89 4.80 -10.35
C ARG A 45 3.55 5.40 -9.94
N PHE A 46 3.54 6.03 -8.78
CA PHE A 46 2.43 6.81 -8.27
C PHE A 46 2.86 8.27 -8.12
N SER A 47 1.98 9.18 -8.50
CA SER A 47 2.16 10.62 -8.29
C SER A 47 1.33 11.05 -7.10
N VAL A 48 1.96 11.76 -6.16
CA VAL A 48 1.33 12.27 -4.94
C VAL A 48 1.54 13.78 -4.90
N LYS A 49 0.45 14.51 -4.72
CA LYS A 49 0.43 15.97 -4.83
C LYS A 49 1.25 16.67 -3.75
N ASP A 50 1.19 16.18 -2.51
CA ASP A 50 1.78 16.84 -1.35
C ASP A 50 2.92 16.02 -0.75
N TRP A 51 4.07 16.68 -0.52
CA TRP A 51 5.23 16.04 0.11
C TRP A 51 4.94 15.53 1.53
N LYS A 52 4.04 16.21 2.26
CA LYS A 52 3.58 15.79 3.59
C LYS A 52 2.87 14.44 3.54
N SER A 53 2.04 14.25 2.52
CA SER A 53 1.31 12.99 2.30
C SER A 53 2.28 11.85 1.94
N ILE A 54 3.31 12.13 1.14
CA ILE A 54 4.36 11.13 0.83
C ILE A 54 5.11 10.73 2.10
N LEU A 55 5.47 11.71 2.94
CA LEU A 55 6.14 11.43 4.21
C LEU A 55 5.26 10.60 5.15
N ALA A 56 3.97 10.96 5.27
CA ALA A 56 3.01 10.21 6.06
C ALA A 56 2.89 8.76 5.58
N LEU A 57 2.76 8.54 4.27
CA LEU A 57 2.70 7.20 3.67
C LEU A 57 3.98 6.40 3.93
N LYS A 58 5.16 7.03 3.80
CA LYS A 58 6.45 6.39 4.08
C LYS A 58 6.53 5.93 5.55
N ILE A 59 6.14 6.78 6.49
CA ILE A 59 6.16 6.47 7.93
C ILE A 59 5.16 5.37 8.25
N LEU A 60 3.92 5.49 7.76
CA LEU A 60 2.87 4.49 7.95
C LEU A 60 3.30 3.13 7.41
N GLY A 61 3.77 3.07 6.16
CA GLY A 61 4.26 1.83 5.53
C GLY A 61 5.41 1.19 6.31
N SER A 62 6.37 1.98 6.79
CA SER A 62 7.46 1.48 7.62
C SER A 62 6.95 0.89 8.94
N LYS A 63 5.98 1.54 9.60
CA LYS A 63 5.43 1.08 10.89
C LYS A 63 4.58 -0.18 10.73
N VAL A 64 3.78 -0.25 9.66
CA VAL A 64 2.98 -1.45 9.35
C VAL A 64 3.90 -2.64 9.06
N ARG A 65 4.97 -2.47 8.28
CA ARG A 65 5.96 -3.55 8.01
C ARG A 65 6.65 -4.02 9.29
N GLU A 66 7.01 -3.10 10.18
CA GLU A 66 7.58 -3.41 11.50
C GLU A 66 6.61 -4.25 12.35
N ILE A 67 5.35 -3.84 12.41
CA ILE A 67 4.29 -4.55 13.13
C ILE A 67 4.08 -5.95 12.54
N LEU A 68 3.92 -6.05 11.22
CA LEU A 68 3.73 -7.33 10.53
C LEU A 68 4.91 -8.28 10.77
N SER A 69 6.15 -7.79 10.66
CA SER A 69 7.34 -8.59 10.94
C SER A 69 7.36 -9.09 12.39
N GLY A 70 6.94 -8.25 13.34
CA GLY A 70 6.80 -8.63 14.74
C GLY A 70 5.73 -9.70 14.97
N THR A 71 4.57 -9.55 14.34
CA THR A 71 3.46 -10.50 14.43
C THR A 71 3.81 -11.85 13.81
N PHE A 72 4.50 -11.87 12.66
CA PHE A 72 4.95 -13.13 12.04
C PHE A 72 5.97 -13.87 12.90
N LYS A 73 6.82 -13.15 13.64
CA LYS A 73 7.77 -13.76 14.58
C LYS A 73 7.08 -14.33 15.83
N ASN A 74 6.07 -13.63 16.36
CA ASN A 74 5.38 -14.00 17.59
C ASN A 74 3.86 -13.80 17.46
N PRO A 75 3.12 -14.74 16.83
CA PRO A 75 1.72 -14.53 16.46
C PRO A 75 0.77 -14.40 17.67
N GLN A 76 1.13 -14.95 18.82
CA GLN A 76 0.31 -14.88 20.04
C GLN A 76 0.53 -13.61 20.85
N LYS A 77 1.53 -12.79 20.51
CA LYS A 77 1.81 -11.58 21.25
C LYS A 77 0.79 -10.50 20.88
N PRO A 78 0.02 -9.96 21.84
CA PRO A 78 -0.90 -8.87 21.55
C PRO A 78 -0.13 -7.63 21.09
N LEU A 79 -0.72 -6.88 20.16
CA LEU A 79 -0.18 -5.61 19.71
C LEU A 79 -0.18 -4.60 20.87
N SER A 80 0.89 -3.82 20.99
CA SER A 80 0.95 -2.68 21.92
C SER A 80 -0.09 -1.62 21.54
N HIS A 81 -0.55 -0.81 22.51
CA HIS A 81 -1.47 0.31 22.27
C HIS A 81 -1.02 1.21 21.10
N ARG A 82 0.27 1.55 21.05
CA ARG A 82 0.83 2.36 19.96
C ARG A 82 0.79 1.64 18.61
N GLN A 83 0.99 0.32 18.59
CA GLN A 83 0.90 -0.48 17.37
C GLN A 83 -0.55 -0.59 16.88
N GLN A 84 -1.50 -0.71 17.82
CA GLN A 84 -2.93 -0.68 17.52
C GLN A 84 -3.35 0.65 16.92
N GLU A 85 -2.88 1.79 17.44
CA GLU A 85 -3.13 3.11 16.84
C GLU A 85 -2.68 3.19 15.37
N TRP A 86 -1.47 2.70 15.05
CA TRP A 86 -0.99 2.65 13.66
C TRP A 86 -1.88 1.78 12.77
N MET A 87 -2.33 0.63 13.27
CA MET A 87 -3.24 -0.25 12.54
C MET A 87 -4.63 0.39 12.37
N ASN A 88 -5.11 1.14 13.36
CA ASN A 88 -6.38 1.87 13.27
C ASN A 88 -6.32 2.96 12.21
N ILE A 89 -5.22 3.72 12.12
CA ILE A 89 -5.02 4.73 11.07
C ILE A 89 -5.04 4.06 9.68
N LEU A 90 -4.36 2.91 9.54
CA LEU A 90 -4.37 2.15 8.30
C LEU A 90 -5.80 1.71 7.94
N GLN A 91 -6.53 1.11 8.88
CA GLN A 91 -7.90 0.65 8.66
C GLN A 91 -8.85 1.79 8.28
N GLN A 92 -8.78 2.92 8.99
CA GLN A 92 -9.56 4.12 8.68
C GLN A 92 -9.30 4.60 7.24
N MET A 93 -8.03 4.66 6.83
CA MET A 93 -7.67 5.04 5.46
C MET A 93 -8.31 4.11 4.41
N PHE A 94 -8.31 2.80 4.65
CA PHE A 94 -8.96 1.83 3.76
C PHE A 94 -10.49 1.96 3.75
N THR A 95 -11.11 2.19 4.91
CA THR A 95 -12.55 2.39 5.02
C THR A 95 -12.99 3.65 4.29
N ASP A 96 -12.28 4.77 4.48
CA ASP A 96 -12.60 6.04 3.83
C ASP A 96 -12.44 5.97 2.31
N ALA A 97 -11.42 5.26 1.84
CA ALA A 97 -11.23 4.98 0.41
C ALA A 97 -12.40 4.18 -0.15
N TYR A 98 -12.80 3.10 0.52
CA TYR A 98 -13.94 2.27 0.13
C TYR A 98 -15.25 3.06 0.08
N THR A 99 -15.56 3.84 1.12
CA THR A 99 -16.75 4.70 1.16
C THR A 99 -16.75 5.74 0.04
N SER A 100 -15.58 6.33 -0.26
CA SER A 100 -15.44 7.27 -1.36
C SER A 100 -15.70 6.63 -2.73
N GLN A 101 -15.31 5.36 -2.91
CA GLN A 101 -15.63 4.62 -4.13
C GLN A 101 -17.12 4.32 -4.26
N ILE A 102 -17.80 3.93 -3.18
CA ILE A 102 -19.26 3.71 -3.17
C ILE A 102 -20.00 4.99 -3.55
N ASN A 103 -19.66 6.10 -2.91
CA ASN A 103 -20.34 7.38 -3.16
C ASN A 103 -20.15 7.90 -4.60
N ARG A 104 -19.10 7.47 -5.30
CA ARG A 104 -18.89 7.77 -6.73
C ARG A 104 -19.73 6.91 -7.68
N LYS A 105 -20.15 5.71 -7.23
CA LYS A 105 -21.01 4.80 -7.99
C LYS A 105 -22.47 4.97 -7.53
N GLY A 106 -23.01 6.19 -7.61
CA GLY A 106 -24.41 6.48 -7.24
C GLY A 106 -25.43 5.46 -7.78
N PRO A 107 -26.63 5.39 -7.17
CA PRO A 107 -27.57 4.26 -7.28
C PRO A 107 -27.86 3.79 -8.70
#